data_AF-A0A0Q8APF5-F1
#
_entry.id   AF-A0A0Q8APF5-F1
#
_cell.length_a   1.000
_cell.length_b   1.000
_cell.length_c   1.000
_cell.angle_alpha   90.00
_cell.angle_beta   90.00
_cell.angle_gamma   90.00
#
_symmetry.space_group_name_H-M   'P 1'
#
loop_
_entity.id
_entity.type
_entity.pdbx_description
1 polymer ?
#
loop_
_entity_poly.entity_id
_entity_poly.type
_entity_poly.pdbx_seq_one_letter_code
_entity_poly.pdbx_strand_id
1 'polypeptide(L)'
;MRAFIKNYMDDLKKQREERGEDGGFSLIELIVVVVILGILVAIAIPVFLGLQANAEQSAQDTVAANAATQAAATIANGSSAHTFANLEDGATYDITIADGDTLDDFCVTVEGPAAVDSTSGPGC
;
A
#
# COMPACT_ATOMS: atom_id res chain seq x y z
N MET A 1 -56.46 -40.75 -29.19
CA MET A 1 -55.46 -41.18 -28.19
C MET A 1 -54.08 -40.56 -28.42
N ARG A 2 -53.56 -40.47 -29.66
CA ARG A 2 -52.24 -39.85 -29.95
C ARG A 2 -52.11 -38.35 -29.62
N ALA A 3 -53.19 -37.57 -29.79
CA ALA A 3 -53.17 -36.13 -29.53
C ALA A 3 -53.04 -35.77 -28.04
N PHE A 4 -53.67 -36.55 -27.16
CA PHE A 4 -53.60 -36.37 -25.71
C PHE A 4 -52.18 -36.59 -25.18
N ILE A 5 -51.50 -37.61 -25.71
CA ILE A 5 -50.12 -37.92 -25.33
C ILE A 5 -49.15 -36.84 -25.82
N LYS A 6 -49.34 -36.28 -27.02
CA LYS A 6 -48.49 -35.19 -27.52
C LYS A 6 -48.56 -33.94 -26.65
N ASN A 7 -49.77 -33.48 -26.34
CA ASN A 7 -49.95 -32.27 -25.52
C ASN A 7 -49.35 -32.42 -24.12
N TYR A 8 -49.40 -33.63 -23.53
CA TYR A 8 -48.76 -33.91 -22.24
C TYR A 8 -47.23 -33.94 -22.32
N MET A 9 -46.68 -34.49 -23.41
CA MET A 9 -45.22 -34.55 -23.60
C MET A 9 -44.62 -33.18 -23.91
N ASP A 10 -45.35 -32.31 -24.62
CA ASP A 10 -44.92 -30.93 -24.90
C ASP A 10 -44.88 -30.08 -23.62
N ASP A 11 -45.83 -30.29 -22.70
CA ASP A 11 -45.88 -29.58 -21.41
C ASP A 11 -44.75 -30.01 -20.47
N LEU A 12 -44.40 -31.31 -20.48
CA LEU A 12 -43.23 -31.83 -19.74
C LEU A 12 -41.91 -31.33 -20.31
N LYS A 13 -41.81 -31.18 -21.63
CA LYS A 13 -40.60 -30.69 -22.30
C LYS A 13 -40.39 -29.21 -22.00
N LYS A 14 -41.46 -28.43 -22.05
CA LYS A 14 -41.47 -27.01 -21.66
C LYS A 14 -41.12 -26.81 -20.18
N GLN A 15 -41.63 -27.65 -19.27
CA GLN A 15 -41.23 -27.63 -17.86
C GLN A 15 -39.76 -27.97 -17.62
N ARG A 16 -39.13 -28.75 -18.51
CA ARG A 16 -37.71 -29.11 -18.42
C ARG A 16 -36.80 -28.00 -18.93
N GLU A 17 -37.22 -27.31 -19.99
CA GLU A 17 -36.56 -26.09 -20.52
C GLU A 17 -36.72 -24.91 -19.54
N GLU A 18 -37.87 -24.75 -18.88
CA GLU A 18 -38.13 -23.69 -17.87
C GLU A 18 -37.47 -23.95 -16.50
N ARG A 19 -37.18 -25.21 -16.15
CA ARG A 19 -36.43 -25.56 -14.92
C ARG A 19 -34.91 -25.47 -15.06
N GLY A 20 -34.46 -24.90 -16.17
CA GLY A 20 -33.06 -24.61 -16.37
C GLY A 20 -32.26 -25.88 -16.56
N GLU A 21 -31.80 -26.08 -17.78
CA GLU A 21 -30.43 -26.51 -18.04
C GLU A 21 -29.43 -25.42 -17.59
N ASP A 22 -29.73 -24.72 -16.49
CA ASP A 22 -28.93 -23.70 -15.85
C ASP A 22 -27.84 -24.44 -15.10
N GLY A 23 -26.74 -24.69 -15.82
CA GLY A 23 -25.51 -25.23 -15.26
C GLY A 23 -25.13 -24.45 -14.02
N GLY A 24 -25.38 -25.03 -12.84
CA GLY A 24 -24.89 -24.51 -11.58
C GLY A 24 -23.36 -24.53 -11.57
N PHE A 25 -22.77 -23.53 -10.90
CA PHE A 25 -21.32 -23.44 -10.71
C PHE A 25 -20.83 -24.73 -10.04
N SER A 26 -19.86 -25.41 -10.65
CA SER A 26 -19.35 -26.64 -10.08
C SER A 26 -18.49 -26.33 -8.85
N LEU A 27 -18.57 -27.15 -7.80
CA LEU A 27 -17.65 -27.04 -6.65
C LEU A 27 -16.18 -27.09 -7.10
N ILE A 28 -15.88 -27.82 -8.18
CA ILE A 28 -14.53 -27.89 -8.73
C ILE A 28 -14.09 -26.57 -9.38
N GLU A 29 -15.00 -25.81 -10.00
CA GLU A 29 -14.67 -24.49 -10.56
C GLU A 29 -14.26 -23.53 -9.45
N LEU A 30 -15.00 -23.53 -8.34
CA LEU A 30 -14.68 -22.67 -7.21
C LEU A 30 -13.33 -23.04 -6.59
N ILE A 31 -13.07 -24.34 -6.46
CA ILE A 31 -11.80 -24.85 -5.92
C ILE A 31 -10.62 -24.44 -6.81
N VAL A 32 -10.73 -24.59 -8.13
CA VAL A 32 -9.64 -24.21 -9.05
C VAL A 32 -9.36 -22.71 -8.98
N VAL A 33 -10.39 -21.87 -8.86
CA VAL A 33 -10.22 -20.42 -8.73
C VAL A 33 -9.47 -20.06 -7.45
N VAL A 34 -9.86 -20.59 -6.28
CA VAL A 34 -9.18 -20.26 -5.02
C VAL A 34 -7.76 -20.83 -4.97
N VAL A 35 -7.49 -21.94 -5.65
CA VAL A 35 -6.12 -22.48 -5.81
C VAL A 35 -5.25 -21.51 -6.60
N ILE A 36 -5.75 -21.01 -7.74
CA ILE A 36 -5.01 -20.03 -8.55
C ILE A 36 -4.81 -18.73 -7.76
N LEU A 37 -5.85 -18.21 -7.09
CA LEU A 37 -5.73 -17.03 -6.23
C LEU A 37 -4.73 -17.25 -5.09
N GLY A 38 -4.69 -18.45 -4.49
CA GLY A 38 -3.72 -18.80 -3.46
C GLY A 38 -2.27 -18.71 -3.95
N ILE A 39 -2.00 -19.19 -5.17
CA ILE A 39 -0.66 -19.10 -5.78
C ILE A 39 -0.28 -17.63 -6.03
N LEU A 40 -1.21 -16.83 -6.56
CA LEU A 40 -0.96 -15.42 -6.82
C LEU A 40 -0.68 -14.64 -5.53
N VAL A 41 -1.48 -14.87 -4.49
CA VAL A 41 -1.34 -14.22 -3.18
C VAL A 41 -0.01 -14.58 -2.51
N ALA A 42 0.43 -15.85 -2.62
CA ALA A 42 1.71 -16.29 -2.06
C ALA A 42 2.92 -15.51 -2.60
N ILE A 43 2.87 -15.08 -3.87
CA ILE A 43 3.92 -14.27 -4.50
C ILE A 43 3.68 -12.77 -4.26
N ALA A 44 2.42 -12.33 -4.29
CA ALA A 44 2.06 -10.92 -4.21
C ALA A 44 2.33 -10.32 -2.81
N ILE A 45 2.04 -11.03 -1.73
CA ILE A 45 2.23 -10.54 -0.36
C ILE A 45 3.69 -10.10 -0.08
N PRO A 46 4.72 -10.95 -0.26
CA PRO A 46 6.09 -10.54 0.07
C PRO A 46 6.57 -9.36 -0.78
N VAL A 47 6.20 -9.31 -2.07
CA VAL A 47 6.54 -8.18 -2.95
C VAL A 47 5.85 -6.90 -2.49
N PHE A 48 4.57 -6.97 -2.15
CA PHE A 48 3.80 -5.81 -1.69
C PHE A 48 4.35 -5.26 -0.37
N LEU A 49 4.70 -6.12 0.59
CA LEU A 49 5.32 -5.71 1.85
C LEU A 49 6.66 -5.02 1.63
N GLY A 50 7.50 -5.54 0.72
CA GLY A 50 8.75 -4.90 0.35
C GLY A 50 8.54 -3.53 -0.30
N LEU A 51 7.56 -3.40 -1.19
CA LEU A 51 7.21 -2.12 -1.81
C LEU A 51 6.72 -1.08 -0.78
N GLN A 52 5.87 -1.51 0.16
CA GLN A 52 5.38 -0.65 1.23
C GLN A 52 6.53 -0.14 2.11
N ALA A 53 7.43 -1.04 2.55
CA ALA A 53 8.60 -0.64 3.35
C ALA A 53 9.52 0.34 2.60
N ASN A 54 9.76 0.14 1.31
CA ASN A 54 10.56 1.07 0.51
C ASN A 54 9.86 2.42 0.31
N ALA A 55 8.54 2.44 0.17
CA ALA A 55 7.76 3.66 0.05
C ALA A 55 7.79 4.47 1.36
N GLU A 56 7.64 3.80 2.50
CA GLU A 56 7.77 4.41 3.84
C GLU A 56 9.17 4.99 4.06
N GLN A 57 10.22 4.26 3.70
CA GLN A 57 11.59 4.77 3.77
C GLN A 57 11.80 5.99 2.86
N SER A 58 11.32 5.94 1.63
CA SER A 58 11.46 7.06 0.67
C SER A 58 10.73 8.32 1.13
N ALA A 59 9.59 8.14 1.79
CA ALA A 59 8.83 9.23 2.39
C ALA A 59 9.58 9.83 3.59
N GLN A 60 10.15 9.00 4.46
CA GLN A 60 11.01 9.44 5.57
C GLN A 60 12.25 10.21 5.08
N ASP A 61 12.93 9.71 4.06
CA ASP A 61 14.07 10.40 3.44
C ASP A 61 13.67 11.78 2.89
N THR A 62 12.46 11.89 2.33
CA THR A 62 11.91 13.17 1.85
C THR A 62 11.64 14.13 3.01
N VAL A 63 11.10 13.63 4.11
CA VAL A 63 10.90 14.42 5.34
C VAL A 63 12.24 14.91 5.88
N ALA A 64 13.26 14.05 5.94
CA ALA A 64 14.61 14.43 6.38
C ALA A 64 15.22 15.52 5.49
N ALA A 65 15.12 15.40 4.17
CA ALA A 65 15.61 16.41 3.24
C ALA A 65 14.89 17.77 3.37
N ASN A 66 13.57 17.74 3.56
CA ASN A 66 12.77 18.95 3.78
C ASN A 66 13.09 19.58 5.14
N ALA A 67 13.28 18.77 6.19
CA ALA A 67 13.70 19.21 7.50
C ALA A 67 15.09 19.86 7.43
N ALA A 68 16.05 19.23 6.75
CA ALA A 68 17.38 19.79 6.52
C ALA A 68 17.34 21.13 5.79
N THR A 69 16.44 21.29 4.82
CA THR A 69 16.23 22.57 4.13
C THR A 69 15.70 23.65 5.09
N GLN A 70 14.75 23.31 5.97
CA GLN A 70 14.24 24.24 6.98
C GLN A 70 15.31 24.57 8.03
N ALA A 71 16.10 23.59 8.46
CA ALA A 71 17.24 23.78 9.36
C ALA A 71 18.26 24.74 8.74
N ALA A 72 18.69 24.50 7.49
CA ALA A 72 19.58 25.39 6.76
C ALA A 72 19.05 26.83 6.68
N ALA A 73 17.74 27.01 6.44
CA ALA A 73 17.12 28.33 6.43
C ALA A 73 17.19 29.03 7.80
N THR A 74 16.97 28.31 8.90
CA THR A 74 17.10 28.88 10.25
C THR A 74 18.56 29.21 10.62
N ILE A 75 19.51 28.36 10.25
CA ILE A 75 20.96 28.59 10.45
C ILE A 75 21.40 29.83 9.65
N ALA A 76 20.97 29.94 8.38
CA ALA A 76 21.27 31.09 7.53
C ALA A 76 20.74 32.42 8.08
N ASN A 77 19.65 32.38 8.86
CA ASN A 77 19.08 33.53 9.56
C ASN A 77 19.76 33.80 10.92
N GLY A 78 20.79 33.03 11.30
CA GLY A 78 21.52 33.19 12.55
C GLY A 78 20.77 32.67 13.79
N SER A 79 19.82 31.75 13.60
CA SER A 79 19.07 31.12 14.69
C SER A 79 19.52 29.68 14.89
N SER A 80 19.91 29.33 16.13
CA SER A 80 20.12 27.93 16.58
C SER A 80 18.81 27.28 17.07
N ALA A 81 17.70 28.02 17.07
CA ALA A 81 16.38 27.45 17.31
C ALA A 81 15.77 27.02 15.96
N HIS A 82 15.50 25.73 15.83
CA HIS A 82 14.94 25.12 14.64
C HIS A 82 13.47 24.78 14.88
N THR A 83 12.59 25.30 14.02
CA THR A 83 11.18 24.94 14.02
C THR A 83 10.87 24.33 12.68
N PHE A 84 10.33 23.13 12.71
CA PHE A 84 9.88 22.43 11.52
C PHE A 84 8.38 22.56 11.36
N ALA A 85 7.93 22.96 10.17
CA ALA A 85 6.51 23.05 9.85
C ALA A 85 6.21 22.35 8.53
N ASN A 86 4.98 21.86 8.39
CA ASN A 86 4.47 21.24 7.15
C ASN A 86 5.33 20.09 6.61
N LEU A 87 5.85 19.25 7.52
CA LEU A 87 6.59 18.02 7.18
C LEU A 87 5.70 16.77 7.24
N GLU A 88 4.38 16.94 7.35
CA GLU A 88 3.45 15.85 7.59
C GLU A 88 3.28 14.97 6.35
N ASP A 89 3.52 13.68 6.52
CA ASP A 89 3.16 12.62 5.57
C ASP A 89 2.13 11.64 6.19
N GLY A 90 1.42 12.07 7.24
CA GLY A 90 0.44 11.25 7.96
C GLY A 90 1.04 10.27 8.98
N ALA A 91 2.35 10.27 9.17
CA ALA A 91 3.05 9.56 10.25
C ALA A 91 3.67 10.54 11.28
N THR A 92 3.92 10.05 12.49
CA THR A 92 4.63 10.80 13.53
C THR A 92 6.12 10.54 13.40
N TYR A 93 6.91 11.62 13.38
CA TYR A 93 8.36 11.58 13.23
C TYR A 93 9.01 12.35 14.37
N ASP A 94 10.05 11.77 14.97
CA ASP A 94 10.94 12.48 15.87
C ASP A 94 12.10 13.05 15.06
N ILE A 95 12.24 14.38 15.07
CA ILE A 95 13.26 15.09 14.29
C ILE A 95 14.29 15.65 15.24
N THR A 96 15.54 15.24 15.07
CA THR A 96 16.68 15.75 15.83
C THR A 96 17.71 16.38 14.90
N ILE A 97 18.47 17.34 15.41
CA ILE A 97 19.60 17.91 14.70
C ILE A 97 20.83 17.62 15.56
N ALA A 98 21.83 16.97 14.98
CA ALA A 98 23.14 16.81 15.59
C ALA A 98 24.00 18.05 15.29
N ASP A 99 24.69 18.54 16.32
CA ASP A 99 25.38 19.84 16.31
C ASP A 99 26.44 19.93 15.22
N GLY A 100 26.14 20.78 14.24
CA GLY A 100 27.03 21.88 13.88
C GLY A 100 26.17 23.11 13.57
N ASP A 101 26.50 24.25 14.17
CA ASP A 101 25.72 25.49 14.08
C ASP A 101 25.97 26.25 12.75
N THR A 102 26.52 25.58 11.74
CA THR A 102 26.97 26.22 10.49
C THR A 102 26.32 25.58 9.29
N LEU A 103 26.21 26.34 8.20
CA LEU A 103 25.64 25.83 6.96
C LEU A 103 26.47 24.71 6.32
N ASP A 104 27.72 24.54 6.75
CA ASP A 104 28.66 23.56 6.20
C ASP A 104 28.70 22.28 7.04
N ASP A 105 28.15 22.30 8.25
CA ASP A 105 28.23 21.20 9.21
C ASP A 105 26.95 21.21 10.04
N PHE A 106 25.95 20.44 9.62
CA PHE A 106 24.76 20.11 10.40
C PHE A 106 24.18 18.80 9.86
N CYS A 107 23.54 18.01 10.72
CA CYS A 107 22.82 16.81 10.26
C CYS A 107 21.46 16.72 10.94
N VAL A 108 20.40 16.59 10.14
CA VAL A 108 19.05 16.31 10.61
C VAL A 108 18.83 14.80 10.55
N THR A 109 18.35 14.23 11.65
CA THR A 109 17.94 12.83 11.74
C THR A 109 16.44 12.78 11.99
N VAL A 110 15.75 11.99 11.19
CA VAL A 110 14.31 11.73 11.30
C VAL A 110 14.14 10.26 11.68
N GLU A 111 13.60 10.04 12.88
CA GLU A 111 13.21 8.72 13.37
C GLU A 111 11.71 8.56 13.15
N GLY A 112 11.34 7.56 12.35
CA GLY A 112 9.96 7.24 12.02
C GLY A 112 9.48 5.93 12.63
N PRO A 113 8.23 5.52 12.34
CA PRO A 113 7.70 4.23 12.78
C PRO A 113 8.40 3.03 12.13
N ALA A 114 9.13 3.25 11.02
CA ALA A 114 10.05 2.26 10.48
C ALA A 114 11.35 2.35 11.29
N ALA A 115 11.89 1.21 11.74
CA ALA A 115 13.06 1.14 12.63
C ALA A 115 14.40 1.51 11.94
N VAL A 116 14.39 2.43 10.98
CA VAL A 116 15.55 2.88 10.21
C VAL A 116 15.52 4.41 10.18
N ASP A 117 16.58 5.03 10.67
CA ASP A 117 16.70 6.49 10.72
C ASP A 117 17.02 7.05 9.32
N SER A 118 16.39 8.17 8.97
CA SER A 118 16.70 8.94 7.77
C SER A 118 17.48 10.18 8.14
N THR A 119 18.69 10.35 7.58
CA THR A 119 19.54 11.50 7.85
C THR A 119 19.69 12.41 6.63
N SER A 120 19.74 13.73 6.82
CA SER A 120 20.00 14.70 5.77
C SER A 120 20.67 15.96 6.30
N GLY A 121 21.66 16.47 5.57
CA GLY A 121 22.46 17.64 5.91
C GLY A 121 23.88 17.49 5.38
N PRO A 122 24.70 18.55 5.39
CA PRO A 122 26.10 18.51 4.96
C PRO A 122 27.04 17.85 5.98
N GLY A 123 26.61 17.68 7.24
CA GLY A 123 27.34 16.96 8.29
C GLY A 123 27.04 15.46 8.35
N CYS A 124 26.22 14.97 7.41
CA CYS A 124 25.98 13.56 7.10
C CYS A 124 25.96 13.36 5.57
#